data_AF-F4HD85-F1
#
_entry.id   AF-F4HD85-F1
#
_cell.length_a   1.000
_cell.length_b   1.000
_cell.length_c   1.000
_cell.angle_alpha   90.00
_cell.angle_beta   90.00
_cell.angle_gamma   90.00
#
_symmetry.space_group_name_H-M   'P 1'
#
loop_
_entity.id
_entity.type
_entity.pdbx_description
1 polymer ?
#
loop_
_entity_poly.entity_id
_entity_poly.type
_entity_poly.pdbx_seq_one_letter_code
_entity_poly.pdbx_strand_id
1 'polypeptide(L)'
;MNAENGTAEAQAKGKESVAIGGNAKAKAEDAIALGHNAEVAEEAPKGSVALGKNAKASAVHKGKHQIADATTKVAAIPDENTRVLAVGSKGNEAQIQHVAAGVVSEDSTDAINGSQLHATNVRVAQNSNNIQNLNNHIHKLDNKIDNVDKRARRGVAVAGAIGMLPQPRNAGGAMVSAATTNYRGEQALAVGFSKVSDNGKHIIKLSGASNASGKKDMMVGAAYGFEW
;
A
#
# COMPACT_ATOMS: atom_id res chain seq x y z
N MET A 1 -46.83 -34.07 46.51
CA MET A 1 -45.68 -33.14 46.50
C MET A 1 -45.20 -33.06 45.05
N ASN A 2 -45.57 -32.00 44.34
CA ASN A 2 -45.00 -31.73 43.02
C ASN A 2 -43.62 -31.14 43.26
N ALA A 3 -42.58 -31.78 42.72
CA ALA A 3 -41.24 -31.22 42.71
C ALA A 3 -41.28 -29.93 41.88
N GLU A 4 -41.23 -28.78 42.54
CA GLU A 4 -40.96 -27.51 41.87
C GLU A 4 -39.63 -27.65 41.13
N ASN A 5 -39.68 -27.54 39.81
CA ASN A 5 -38.51 -27.56 38.97
C ASN A 5 -37.65 -26.35 39.36
N GLY A 6 -36.54 -26.58 40.10
CA GLY A 6 -35.79 -25.61 40.89
C GLY A 6 -35.06 -24.48 40.13
N THR A 7 -35.57 -24.04 38.99
CA THR A 7 -35.12 -22.83 38.30
C THR A 7 -35.99 -21.66 38.71
N ALA A 8 -35.38 -20.52 39.05
CA ALA A 8 -36.13 -19.29 39.29
C ALA A 8 -37.11 -18.99 38.14
N GLU A 9 -38.26 -18.41 38.44
CA GLU A 9 -39.30 -18.11 37.45
C GLU A 9 -38.85 -17.02 36.44
N ALA A 10 -39.54 -16.95 35.31
CA ALA A 10 -39.38 -15.85 34.36
C ALA A 10 -39.94 -14.55 34.97
N GLN A 11 -39.27 -13.42 34.72
CA GLN A 11 -39.58 -12.13 35.33
C GLN A 11 -39.77 -11.06 34.25
N ALA A 12 -41.03 -10.74 33.92
CA ALA A 12 -41.41 -9.59 33.12
C ALA A 12 -41.58 -8.36 34.04
N LYS A 13 -40.49 -7.63 34.28
CA LYS A 13 -40.45 -6.50 35.25
C LYS A 13 -40.71 -5.16 34.59
N GLY A 14 -40.32 -5.01 33.33
CA GLY A 14 -40.62 -3.83 32.55
C GLY A 14 -42.11 -3.77 32.22
N LYS A 15 -42.64 -2.55 32.12
CA LYS A 15 -44.01 -2.34 31.61
C LYS A 15 -44.12 -2.92 30.19
N GLU A 16 -45.23 -3.62 29.90
CA GLU A 16 -45.47 -4.32 28.62
C GLU A 16 -44.37 -5.33 28.20
N SER A 17 -43.56 -5.82 29.15
CA SER A 17 -42.46 -6.74 28.85
C SER A 17 -42.88 -8.21 28.78
N VAL A 18 -42.08 -9.03 28.09
CA VAL A 18 -42.27 -10.47 27.96
C VAL A 18 -41.01 -11.21 28.40
N ALA A 19 -41.16 -12.19 29.30
CA ALA A 19 -40.08 -13.07 29.72
C ALA A 19 -40.50 -14.54 29.58
N ILE A 20 -39.73 -15.33 28.82
CA ILE A 20 -40.01 -16.74 28.56
C ILE A 20 -38.74 -17.56 28.81
N GLY A 21 -38.82 -18.53 29.71
CA GLY A 21 -37.72 -19.41 30.13
C GLY A 21 -37.30 -19.20 31.58
N GLY A 22 -36.80 -20.25 32.23
CA GLY A 22 -36.38 -20.17 33.64
C GLY A 22 -35.35 -19.06 33.85
N ASN A 23 -35.58 -18.21 34.84
CA ASN A 23 -34.76 -17.07 35.24
C ASN A 23 -34.55 -16.02 34.11
N ALA A 24 -35.39 -16.03 33.07
CA ALA A 24 -35.43 -14.97 32.08
C ALA A 24 -35.89 -13.65 32.72
N LYS A 25 -35.31 -12.52 32.34
CA LYS A 25 -35.54 -11.21 32.97
C LYS A 25 -35.71 -10.13 31.92
N ALA A 26 -36.91 -9.62 31.73
CA ALA A 26 -37.17 -8.46 30.87
C ALA A 26 -37.41 -7.23 31.76
N LYS A 27 -36.39 -6.39 31.97
CA LYS A 27 -36.41 -5.28 32.94
C LYS A 27 -36.77 -3.93 32.33
N ALA A 28 -36.42 -3.69 31.07
CA ALA A 28 -36.80 -2.47 30.35
C ALA A 28 -38.25 -2.51 29.85
N GLU A 29 -38.86 -1.35 29.62
CA GLU A 29 -40.19 -1.24 28.99
C GLU A 29 -40.19 -1.84 27.58
N ASP A 30 -41.30 -2.51 27.21
CA ASP A 30 -41.49 -3.22 25.94
C ASP A 30 -40.44 -4.33 25.65
N ALA A 31 -39.65 -4.74 26.64
CA ALA A 31 -38.55 -5.67 26.45
C ALA A 31 -39.01 -7.12 26.23
N ILE A 32 -38.23 -7.89 25.47
CA ILE A 32 -38.45 -9.33 25.27
C ILE A 32 -37.21 -10.11 25.69
N ALA A 33 -37.33 -10.96 26.70
CA ALA A 33 -36.30 -11.93 27.11
C ALA A 33 -36.77 -13.36 26.83
N LEU A 34 -36.17 -14.01 25.83
CA LEU A 34 -36.52 -15.37 25.40
C LEU A 34 -35.33 -16.32 25.56
N GLY A 35 -35.38 -17.19 26.56
CA GLY A 35 -34.34 -18.20 26.83
C GLY A 35 -34.00 -18.30 28.32
N HIS A 36 -33.50 -19.46 28.75
CA HIS A 36 -33.04 -19.65 30.12
C HIS A 36 -31.92 -18.65 30.46
N ASN A 37 -32.08 -17.89 31.55
CA ASN A 37 -31.21 -16.77 31.93
C ASN A 37 -31.07 -15.64 30.88
N ALA A 38 -31.95 -15.53 29.88
CA ALA A 38 -31.95 -14.38 28.99
C ALA A 38 -32.28 -13.11 29.79
N GLU A 39 -31.59 -12.01 29.55
CA GLU A 39 -31.79 -10.76 30.29
C GLU A 39 -31.83 -9.56 29.34
N VAL A 40 -32.91 -8.79 29.38
CA VAL A 40 -32.90 -7.40 28.92
C VAL A 40 -32.78 -6.53 30.16
N ALA A 41 -31.64 -5.87 30.30
CA ALA A 41 -31.30 -5.06 31.47
C ALA A 41 -32.12 -3.75 31.52
N GLU A 42 -32.17 -3.10 32.68
CA GLU A 42 -33.01 -1.91 32.90
C GLU A 42 -32.49 -0.71 32.11
N GLU A 43 -31.17 -0.64 31.90
CA GLU A 43 -30.50 0.36 31.10
C GLU A 43 -30.61 0.14 29.57
N ALA A 44 -31.22 -0.96 29.12
CA ALA A 44 -31.44 -1.19 27.71
C ALA A 44 -32.55 -0.27 27.17
N PRO A 45 -32.46 0.21 25.91
CA PRO A 45 -33.53 0.99 25.30
C PRO A 45 -34.84 0.21 25.25
N LYS A 46 -35.95 0.94 25.32
CA LYS A 46 -37.30 0.36 25.24
C LYS A 46 -37.44 -0.51 24.00
N GLY A 47 -38.06 -1.68 24.13
CA GLY A 47 -38.26 -2.60 23.00
C GLY A 47 -37.03 -3.46 22.64
N SER A 48 -35.97 -3.44 23.44
CA SER A 48 -34.79 -4.31 23.22
C SER A 48 -35.10 -5.78 23.50
N VAL A 49 -34.35 -6.68 22.87
CA VAL A 49 -34.60 -8.12 22.86
C VAL A 49 -33.34 -8.89 23.24
N ALA A 50 -33.46 -9.85 24.15
CA ALA A 50 -32.46 -10.87 24.43
C ALA A 50 -33.00 -12.23 23.98
N LEU A 51 -32.34 -12.85 23.01
CA LEU A 51 -32.77 -14.08 22.35
C LEU A 51 -31.71 -15.19 22.51
N GLY A 52 -32.01 -16.20 23.30
CA GLY A 52 -31.16 -17.35 23.55
C GLY A 52 -30.77 -17.52 25.01
N LYS A 53 -30.26 -18.72 25.36
CA LYS A 53 -29.77 -19.02 26.70
C LYS A 53 -28.62 -18.06 27.05
N ASN A 54 -28.70 -17.42 28.22
CA ASN A 54 -27.71 -16.44 28.69
C ASN A 54 -27.51 -15.21 27.77
N ALA A 55 -28.42 -14.95 26.80
CA ALA A 55 -28.36 -13.74 25.99
C ALA A 55 -28.61 -12.51 26.87
N LYS A 56 -27.88 -11.42 26.64
CA LYS A 56 -28.01 -10.21 27.45
C LYS A 56 -28.04 -8.94 26.60
N ALA A 57 -29.18 -8.29 26.55
CA ALA A 57 -29.32 -6.93 25.99
C ALA A 57 -29.14 -5.90 27.12
N SER A 58 -28.30 -4.90 26.88
CA SER A 58 -28.00 -3.79 27.79
C SER A 58 -28.10 -2.46 27.03
N ALA A 59 -27.60 -1.37 27.59
CA ALA A 59 -27.52 -0.07 26.94
C ALA A 59 -26.83 -0.16 25.56
N VAL A 60 -27.25 0.71 24.63
CA VAL A 60 -26.61 0.87 23.32
C VAL A 60 -25.10 1.08 23.48
N HIS A 61 -24.31 0.37 22.68
CA HIS A 61 -22.87 0.58 22.65
C HIS A 61 -22.53 2.00 22.21
N LYS A 62 -21.80 2.72 23.06
CA LYS A 62 -21.29 4.06 22.76
C LYS A 62 -19.90 3.93 22.16
N GLY A 63 -19.68 4.51 20.98
CA GLY A 63 -18.38 4.44 20.31
C GLY A 63 -18.26 5.38 19.12
N LYS A 64 -17.07 5.42 18.51
CA LYS A 64 -16.89 6.07 17.21
C LYS A 64 -17.40 5.11 16.13
N HIS A 65 -18.41 5.55 15.39
CA HIS A 65 -19.00 4.78 14.29
C HIS A 65 -18.37 5.11 12.93
N GLN A 66 -17.40 6.03 12.86
CA GLN A 66 -16.71 6.43 11.62
C GLN A 66 -15.63 5.42 11.21
N ILE A 67 -15.41 5.26 9.90
CA ILE A 67 -14.31 4.48 9.33
C ILE A 67 -13.25 5.44 8.78
N ALA A 68 -12.05 5.42 9.37
CA ALA A 68 -10.81 6.11 8.97
C ALA A 68 -10.82 7.65 8.90
N ASP A 69 -11.77 8.29 8.19
CA ASP A 69 -11.85 9.75 8.09
C ASP A 69 -13.26 10.30 8.39
N ALA A 70 -13.34 11.61 8.64
CA ALA A 70 -14.58 12.29 8.99
C ALA A 70 -15.57 12.47 7.82
N THR A 71 -15.19 12.07 6.59
CA THR A 71 -16.00 12.24 5.37
C THR A 71 -16.76 10.99 4.96
N THR A 72 -16.37 9.82 5.48
CA THR A 72 -17.06 8.57 5.20
C THR A 72 -18.40 8.53 5.94
N LYS A 73 -19.49 8.65 5.19
CA LYS A 73 -20.85 8.53 5.70
C LYS A 73 -21.09 7.11 6.22
N VAL A 74 -21.69 7.02 7.41
CA VAL A 74 -22.13 5.76 8.01
C VAL A 74 -23.62 5.89 8.27
N ALA A 75 -24.41 5.02 7.63
CA ALA A 75 -25.85 5.00 7.82
C ALA A 75 -26.22 4.60 9.26
N ALA A 76 -27.34 5.16 9.75
CA ALA A 76 -27.97 4.78 11.01
C ALA A 76 -27.02 4.69 12.23
N ILE A 77 -26.24 5.75 12.49
CA ILE A 77 -25.47 5.88 13.72
C ILE A 77 -26.44 5.79 14.92
N PRO A 78 -26.23 4.85 15.86
CA PRO A 78 -27.18 4.63 16.94
C PRO A 78 -27.16 5.77 17.96
N ASP A 79 -28.34 6.09 18.50
CA ASP A 79 -28.57 6.98 19.63
C ASP A 79 -28.95 6.20 20.90
N GLU A 80 -29.25 6.89 22.00
CA GLU A 80 -29.68 6.24 23.25
C GLU A 80 -31.00 5.47 23.17
N ASN A 81 -31.80 5.69 22.12
CA ASN A 81 -33.10 5.05 21.92
C ASN A 81 -33.03 3.88 20.92
N THR A 82 -31.88 3.68 20.29
CA THR A 82 -31.70 2.64 19.26
C THR A 82 -31.77 1.25 19.89
N ARG A 83 -32.80 0.48 19.52
CA ARG A 83 -33.06 -0.85 20.09
C ARG A 83 -31.89 -1.82 19.90
N VAL A 84 -31.70 -2.69 20.88
CA VAL A 84 -30.67 -3.74 20.85
C VAL A 84 -31.33 -5.11 20.71
N LEU A 85 -30.85 -5.93 19.77
CA LEU A 85 -31.08 -7.36 19.75
C LEU A 85 -29.78 -8.07 20.16
N ALA A 86 -29.79 -8.70 21.33
CA ALA A 86 -28.70 -9.55 21.80
C ALA A 86 -29.03 -11.02 21.56
N VAL A 87 -28.18 -11.73 20.82
CA VAL A 87 -28.28 -13.18 20.61
C VAL A 87 -27.35 -14.00 21.52
N GLY A 88 -26.57 -13.31 22.35
CA GLY A 88 -25.58 -13.88 23.27
C GLY A 88 -25.19 -12.84 24.32
N SER A 89 -24.11 -13.10 25.04
CA SER A 89 -23.52 -12.17 25.99
C SER A 89 -21.99 -12.24 25.92
N LYS A 90 -21.29 -11.32 26.59
CA LYS A 90 -19.82 -11.30 26.62
C LYS A 90 -19.27 -12.66 27.09
N GLY A 91 -18.46 -13.31 26.26
CA GLY A 91 -17.90 -14.64 26.51
C GLY A 91 -18.88 -15.81 26.26
N ASN A 92 -20.09 -15.52 25.80
CA ASN A 92 -21.11 -16.48 25.36
C ASN A 92 -21.74 -15.98 24.04
N GLU A 93 -20.90 -15.60 23.09
CA GLU A 93 -21.32 -15.13 21.78
C GLU A 93 -22.00 -16.27 20.99
N ALA A 94 -23.03 -15.92 20.22
CA ALA A 94 -23.70 -16.86 19.32
C ALA A 94 -23.43 -16.48 17.85
N GLN A 95 -23.38 -17.48 16.99
CA GLN A 95 -23.33 -17.26 15.54
C GLN A 95 -24.74 -17.02 14.98
N ILE A 96 -24.83 -16.08 14.04
CA ILE A 96 -26.02 -15.90 13.19
C ILE A 96 -25.68 -16.51 11.83
N GLN A 97 -26.32 -17.63 11.49
CA GLN A 97 -26.06 -18.36 10.25
C GLN A 97 -27.16 -18.11 9.21
N HIS A 98 -26.87 -18.45 7.94
CA HIS A 98 -27.79 -18.26 6.80
C HIS A 98 -28.20 -16.80 6.56
N VAL A 99 -27.29 -15.87 6.84
CA VAL A 99 -27.45 -14.45 6.50
C VAL A 99 -27.21 -14.29 5.00
N ALA A 100 -28.26 -13.92 4.26
CA ALA A 100 -28.15 -13.52 2.86
C ALA A 100 -27.20 -12.32 2.71
N ALA A 101 -26.66 -12.08 1.52
CA ALA A 101 -25.77 -10.93 1.33
C ALA A 101 -26.56 -9.62 1.53
N GLY A 102 -26.13 -8.80 2.48
CA GLY A 102 -26.71 -7.47 2.70
C GLY A 102 -26.38 -6.52 1.55
N VAL A 103 -27.19 -5.49 1.34
CA VAL A 103 -26.86 -4.46 0.35
C VAL A 103 -25.57 -3.72 0.76
N VAL A 104 -24.67 -3.47 -0.20
CA VAL A 104 -23.44 -2.68 0.04
C VAL A 104 -23.60 -1.32 -0.64
N SER A 105 -24.08 -0.34 0.13
CA SER A 105 -24.30 1.05 -0.31
C SER A 105 -24.14 2.01 0.87
N GLU A 106 -23.98 3.32 0.59
CA GLU A 106 -23.79 4.36 1.62
C GLU A 106 -24.93 4.44 2.65
N ASP A 107 -26.15 4.09 2.23
CA ASP A 107 -27.35 4.14 3.07
C ASP A 107 -27.77 2.76 3.63
N SER A 108 -26.95 1.71 3.44
CA SER A 108 -27.33 0.35 3.87
C SER A 108 -27.28 0.19 5.38
N THR A 109 -28.29 -0.49 5.92
CA THR A 109 -28.37 -0.93 7.33
C THR A 109 -28.47 -2.45 7.46
N ASP A 110 -28.22 -3.18 6.37
CA ASP A 110 -28.26 -4.64 6.34
C ASP A 110 -27.03 -5.25 7.01
N ALA A 111 -27.22 -6.40 7.66
CA ALA A 111 -26.10 -7.22 8.09
C ALA A 111 -25.37 -7.76 6.86
N ILE A 112 -24.05 -7.54 6.80
CA ILE A 112 -23.18 -8.19 5.81
C ILE A 112 -22.84 -9.62 6.25
N ASN A 113 -22.64 -10.51 5.28
CA ASN A 113 -22.19 -11.87 5.56
C ASN A 113 -20.69 -12.07 5.25
N GLY A 114 -20.16 -13.23 5.64
CA GLY A 114 -18.74 -13.55 5.46
C GLY A 114 -18.27 -13.57 4.00
N SER A 115 -19.13 -13.89 3.03
CA SER A 115 -18.77 -13.91 1.61
C SER A 115 -18.46 -12.51 1.07
N GLN A 116 -19.16 -11.50 1.57
CA GLN A 116 -18.93 -10.09 1.19
C GLN A 116 -17.60 -9.58 1.75
N LEU A 117 -17.31 -9.89 3.02
CA LEU A 117 -16.01 -9.57 3.61
C LEU A 117 -14.86 -10.30 2.91
N HIS A 118 -15.06 -11.57 2.55
CA HIS A 118 -14.08 -12.35 1.80
C HIS A 118 -13.79 -11.73 0.43
N ALA A 119 -14.81 -11.30 -0.32
CA ALA A 119 -14.63 -10.64 -1.62
C ALA A 119 -13.79 -9.35 -1.50
N THR A 120 -14.02 -8.56 -0.44
CA THR A 120 -13.18 -7.39 -0.14
C THR A 120 -11.74 -7.78 0.19
N ASN A 121 -11.52 -8.80 1.04
CA ASN A 121 -10.18 -9.27 1.41
C ASN A 121 -9.37 -9.79 0.22
N VAL A 122 -10.03 -10.44 -0.75
CA VAL A 122 -9.38 -10.85 -2.01
C VAL A 122 -8.86 -9.64 -2.79
N ARG A 123 -9.67 -8.57 -2.89
CA ARG A 123 -9.26 -7.31 -3.55
C ARG A 123 -8.10 -6.63 -2.81
N VAL A 124 -8.12 -6.62 -1.48
CA VAL A 124 -7.03 -6.07 -0.66
C VAL A 124 -5.73 -6.85 -0.88
N ALA A 125 -5.79 -8.19 -0.88
CA ALA A 125 -4.61 -9.02 -1.17
C ALA A 125 -4.06 -8.76 -2.58
N GLN A 126 -4.94 -8.58 -3.58
CA GLN A 126 -4.52 -8.22 -4.93
C GLN A 126 -3.81 -6.86 -4.96
N ASN A 127 -4.31 -5.87 -4.20
CA ASN A 127 -3.64 -4.58 -4.08
C ASN A 127 -2.25 -4.71 -3.46
N SER A 128 -2.07 -5.55 -2.43
CA SER A 128 -0.76 -5.83 -1.85
C SER A 128 0.23 -6.40 -2.89
N ASN A 129 -0.22 -7.33 -3.73
CA ASN A 129 0.60 -7.88 -4.81
C ASN A 129 0.97 -6.82 -5.87
N ASN A 130 0.00 -5.98 -6.26
CA ASN A 130 0.24 -4.89 -7.21
C ASN A 130 1.28 -3.89 -6.68
N ILE A 131 1.25 -3.57 -5.38
CA ILE A 131 2.24 -2.68 -4.74
C ILE A 131 3.64 -3.31 -4.74
N GLN A 132 3.77 -4.61 -4.45
CA GLN A 132 5.06 -5.29 -4.52
C GLN A 132 5.64 -5.27 -5.95
N ASN A 133 4.79 -5.47 -6.96
CA ASN A 133 5.19 -5.35 -8.36
C ASN A 133 5.64 -3.94 -8.71
N LEU A 134 4.96 -2.90 -8.20
CA LEU A 134 5.37 -1.52 -8.39
C LEU A 134 6.75 -1.25 -7.77
N ASN A 135 6.99 -1.72 -6.54
CA ASN A 135 8.29 -1.59 -5.89
C ASN A 135 9.42 -2.25 -6.70
N ASN A 136 9.16 -3.43 -7.27
CA ASN A 136 10.13 -4.09 -8.14
C ASN A 136 10.43 -3.29 -9.41
N HIS A 137 9.42 -2.61 -9.99
CA HIS A 137 9.63 -1.73 -11.13
C HIS A 137 10.42 -0.47 -10.76
N ILE A 138 10.15 0.13 -9.60
CA ILE A 138 10.89 1.29 -9.08
C ILE A 138 12.37 0.92 -8.91
N HIS A 139 12.69 -0.21 -8.27
CA HIS A 139 14.08 -0.67 -8.14
C HIS A 139 14.77 -0.92 -9.49
N LYS A 140 14.04 -1.42 -10.50
CA LYS A 140 14.59 -1.56 -11.86
C LYS A 140 14.86 -0.19 -12.50
N LEU A 141 14.01 0.81 -12.24
CA LEU A 141 14.21 2.18 -12.71
C LEU A 141 15.41 2.84 -12.03
N ASP A 142 15.56 2.70 -10.71
CA ASP A 142 16.73 3.21 -9.97
C ASP A 142 18.03 2.67 -10.56
N ASN A 143 18.11 1.35 -10.78
CA ASN A 143 19.26 0.72 -11.41
C ASN A 143 19.50 1.24 -12.85
N LYS A 144 18.46 1.49 -13.62
CA LYS A 144 18.60 2.07 -14.97
C LYS A 144 19.11 3.50 -14.92
N ILE A 145 18.61 4.31 -13.99
CA ILE A 145 19.05 5.70 -13.77
C ILE A 145 20.54 5.73 -13.40
N ASP A 146 20.98 4.87 -12.47
CA ASP A 146 22.39 4.76 -12.11
C ASP A 146 23.27 4.36 -13.30
N ASN A 147 22.79 3.46 -14.15
CA ASN A 147 23.51 3.07 -15.35
C ASN A 147 23.61 4.22 -16.37
N VAL A 148 22.54 5.01 -16.52
CA VAL A 148 22.52 6.19 -17.39
C VAL A 148 23.48 7.26 -16.87
N ASP A 149 23.46 7.56 -15.58
CA ASP A 149 24.39 8.52 -14.95
C ASP A 149 25.85 8.07 -15.13
N LYS A 150 26.16 6.80 -14.86
CA LYS A 150 27.51 6.26 -15.10
C LYS A 150 27.90 6.35 -16.58
N ARG A 151 26.99 6.02 -17.51
CA ARG A 151 27.25 6.14 -18.96
C ARG A 151 27.54 7.58 -19.38
N ALA A 152 26.77 8.55 -18.86
CA ALA A 152 26.99 9.96 -19.14
C ALA A 152 28.37 10.43 -18.64
N ARG A 153 28.74 10.08 -17.39
CA ARG A 153 30.06 10.42 -16.83
C ARG A 153 31.20 9.81 -17.63
N ARG A 154 31.07 8.55 -18.06
CA ARG A 154 32.05 7.90 -18.95
C ARG A 154 32.17 8.61 -20.29
N GLY A 155 31.06 9.01 -20.90
CA GLY A 155 31.05 9.79 -22.14
C GLY A 155 31.84 11.09 -22.01
N VAL A 156 31.65 11.82 -20.91
CA VAL A 156 32.40 13.06 -20.62
C VAL A 156 33.89 12.79 -20.42
N ALA A 157 34.26 11.75 -19.67
CA ALA A 157 35.67 11.38 -19.51
C ALA A 157 36.31 11.02 -20.87
N VAL A 158 35.67 10.18 -21.67
CA VAL A 158 36.15 9.78 -23.00
C VAL A 158 36.36 11.00 -23.90
N ALA A 159 35.38 11.90 -23.96
CA ALA A 159 35.50 13.14 -24.74
C ALA A 159 36.60 14.06 -24.22
N GLY A 160 36.72 14.20 -22.89
CA GLY A 160 37.80 14.96 -22.26
C GLY A 160 39.18 14.43 -22.62
N ALA A 161 39.37 13.09 -22.58
CA ALA A 161 40.64 12.46 -22.94
C ALA A 161 41.02 12.73 -24.40
N ILE A 162 40.07 12.66 -25.32
CA ILE A 162 40.31 13.04 -26.72
C ILE A 162 40.65 14.53 -26.85
N GLY A 163 39.93 15.40 -26.14
CA GLY A 163 40.12 16.85 -26.20
C GLY A 163 41.49 17.33 -25.72
N MET A 164 42.18 16.54 -24.89
CA MET A 164 43.52 16.84 -24.37
C MET A 164 44.66 16.28 -25.23
N LEU A 165 44.37 15.55 -26.32
CA LEU A 165 45.43 14.98 -27.18
C LEU A 165 46.23 16.10 -27.87
N PRO A 166 47.55 16.19 -27.63
CA PRO A 166 48.40 17.18 -28.30
C PRO A 166 48.52 16.92 -29.80
N GLN A 167 48.88 17.98 -30.52
CA GLN A 167 49.09 18.00 -31.96
C GLN A 167 50.46 18.64 -32.28
N PRO A 168 51.18 18.17 -33.32
CA PRO A 168 52.41 18.80 -33.78
C PRO A 168 52.13 20.20 -34.33
N ARG A 169 53.02 21.15 -34.03
CA ARG A 169 52.93 22.55 -34.45
C ARG A 169 53.81 22.89 -35.66
N ASN A 170 54.73 22.01 -36.03
CA ASN A 170 55.70 22.23 -37.09
C ASN A 170 55.25 21.54 -38.38
N ALA A 171 55.51 22.19 -39.53
CA ALA A 171 55.24 21.63 -40.84
C ALA A 171 55.99 20.30 -41.06
N GLY A 172 55.34 19.34 -41.73
CA GLY A 172 55.82 17.98 -41.93
C GLY A 172 55.82 17.09 -40.67
N GLY A 173 55.47 17.64 -39.51
CA GLY A 173 55.45 16.93 -38.24
C GLY A 173 54.30 15.92 -38.13
N ALA A 174 54.60 14.74 -37.60
CA ALA A 174 53.61 13.75 -37.18
C ALA A 174 53.77 13.45 -35.68
N MET A 175 52.67 13.10 -35.02
CA MET A 175 52.64 12.78 -33.59
C MET A 175 51.70 11.62 -33.33
N VAL A 176 52.14 10.71 -32.46
CA VAL A 176 51.28 9.78 -31.73
C VAL A 176 51.18 10.30 -30.30
N SER A 177 49.96 10.36 -29.77
CA SER A 177 49.70 10.88 -28.44
C SER A 177 48.80 9.96 -27.63
N ALA A 178 48.90 10.07 -26.31
CA ALA A 178 48.02 9.41 -25.35
C ALA A 178 47.61 10.43 -24.29
N ALA A 179 46.38 10.34 -23.81
CA ALA A 179 45.83 11.22 -22.79
C ALA A 179 44.89 10.43 -21.87
N THR A 180 44.82 10.82 -20.61
CA THR A 180 43.90 10.25 -19.63
C THR A 180 43.05 11.35 -19.02
N THR A 181 41.85 11.01 -18.59
CA THR A 181 41.00 11.91 -17.79
C THR A 181 40.29 11.15 -16.69
N ASN A 182 39.88 11.90 -15.66
CA ASN A 182 38.96 11.45 -14.64
C ASN A 182 37.81 12.46 -14.56
N TYR A 183 36.57 11.99 -14.62
CA TYR A 183 35.39 12.81 -14.41
C TYR A 183 34.43 12.11 -13.45
N ARG A 184 34.25 12.71 -12.26
CA ARG A 184 33.32 12.24 -11.21
C ARG A 184 33.47 10.73 -10.90
N GLY A 185 34.71 10.24 -10.87
CA GLY A 185 35.06 8.85 -10.55
C GLY A 185 35.19 7.91 -11.76
N GLU A 186 34.79 8.32 -12.96
CA GLU A 186 34.99 7.55 -14.19
C GLU A 186 36.28 8.00 -14.89
N GLN A 187 37.10 7.05 -15.33
CA GLN A 187 38.36 7.32 -16.01
C GLN A 187 38.30 6.93 -17.48
N ALA A 188 39.02 7.62 -18.34
CA ALA A 188 39.16 7.27 -19.75
C ALA A 188 40.58 7.44 -20.26
N LEU A 189 40.97 6.58 -21.20
CA LEU A 189 42.23 6.63 -21.92
C LEU A 189 41.94 6.90 -23.40
N ALA A 190 42.61 7.90 -23.96
CA ALA A 190 42.59 8.22 -25.38
C ALA A 190 43.97 7.99 -25.99
N VAL A 191 43.97 7.59 -27.25
CA VAL A 191 45.13 7.57 -28.13
C VAL A 191 44.80 8.33 -29.41
N GLY A 192 45.80 9.01 -29.96
CA GLY A 192 45.63 9.81 -31.16
C GLY A 192 46.83 9.77 -32.08
N PHE A 193 46.56 10.03 -33.35
CA PHE A 193 47.54 10.33 -34.38
C PHE A 193 47.19 11.68 -34.99
N SER A 194 48.19 12.51 -35.24
CA SER A 194 48.01 13.77 -35.97
C SER A 194 49.19 14.10 -36.86
N LYS A 195 48.94 14.75 -37.99
CA LYS A 195 49.97 15.17 -38.95
C LYS A 195 49.66 16.54 -39.52
N VAL A 196 50.70 17.37 -39.63
CA VAL A 196 50.71 18.61 -40.41
C VAL A 196 51.42 18.34 -41.73
N SER A 197 50.89 18.82 -42.85
CA SER A 197 51.54 18.72 -44.17
C SER A 197 52.87 19.49 -44.21
N ASP A 198 53.72 19.16 -45.17
CA ASP A 198 55.05 19.77 -45.32
C ASP A 198 54.98 21.27 -45.62
N ASN A 199 53.88 21.73 -46.23
CA ASN A 199 53.61 23.15 -46.48
C ASN A 199 52.92 23.86 -45.29
N GLY A 200 52.69 23.16 -44.17
CA GLY A 200 52.03 23.71 -42.97
C GLY A 200 50.52 23.89 -43.07
N LYS A 201 49.92 23.80 -44.27
CA LYS A 201 48.53 24.23 -44.51
C LYS A 201 47.46 23.20 -44.16
N HIS A 202 47.79 21.92 -44.09
CA HIS A 202 46.81 20.86 -43.89
C HIS A 202 47.10 20.10 -42.60
N ILE A 203 46.04 19.87 -41.82
CA ILE A 203 46.08 19.13 -40.56
C ILE A 203 45.13 17.95 -40.66
N ILE A 204 45.60 16.77 -40.29
CA ILE A 204 44.74 15.61 -40.02
C ILE A 204 44.89 15.15 -38.57
N LYS A 205 43.78 14.76 -37.94
CA LYS A 205 43.74 14.12 -36.63
C LYS A 205 42.87 12.87 -36.68
N LEU A 206 43.32 11.82 -36.02
CA LEU A 206 42.60 10.59 -35.77
C LEU A 206 42.71 10.30 -34.27
N SER A 207 41.62 9.98 -33.60
CA SER A 207 41.62 9.69 -32.17
C SER A 207 40.63 8.60 -31.83
N GLY A 208 41.00 7.75 -30.88
CA GLY A 208 40.12 6.77 -30.27
C GLY A 208 40.29 6.80 -28.77
N ALA A 209 39.20 6.65 -28.03
CA ALA A 209 39.23 6.60 -26.58
C ALA A 209 38.20 5.63 -26.02
N SER A 210 38.50 5.07 -24.87
CA SER A 210 37.60 4.20 -24.12
C SER A 210 37.69 4.49 -22.63
N ASN A 211 36.59 4.30 -21.92
CA ASN A 211 36.63 4.32 -20.47
C ASN A 211 37.44 3.13 -19.91
N ALA A 212 38.04 3.31 -18.74
CA ALA A 212 38.85 2.29 -18.07
C ALA A 212 38.03 1.34 -17.16
N SER A 213 36.72 1.61 -16.97
CA SER A 213 35.82 0.81 -16.12
C SER A 213 35.10 -0.32 -16.90
N GLY A 214 34.76 -1.42 -16.21
CA GLY A 214 34.43 -2.74 -16.80
C GLY A 214 33.32 -2.86 -17.87
N LYS A 215 32.55 -1.81 -18.19
CA LYS A 215 31.69 -1.75 -19.39
C LYS A 215 32.28 -0.71 -20.35
N LYS A 216 32.74 -1.15 -21.52
CA LYS A 216 33.51 -0.34 -22.47
C LYS A 216 32.59 0.53 -23.36
N ASP A 217 32.34 1.77 -22.96
CA ASP A 217 31.92 2.82 -23.89
C ASP A 217 33.16 3.35 -24.62
N MET A 218 33.07 3.50 -25.94
CA MET A 218 34.18 3.89 -26.80
C MET A 218 33.76 5.02 -27.72
N MET A 219 34.71 5.89 -28.07
CA MET A 219 34.55 6.94 -29.06
C MET A 219 35.72 6.90 -30.03
N VAL A 220 35.42 7.05 -31.32
CA VAL A 220 36.42 7.23 -32.38
C VAL A 220 36.05 8.48 -33.16
N GLY A 221 37.05 9.23 -33.61
CA GLY A 221 36.86 10.49 -34.32
C GLY A 221 38.02 10.79 -35.25
N ALA A 222 37.72 11.52 -36.31
CA ALA A 222 38.70 12.07 -37.24
C ALA A 222 38.39 13.56 -37.46
N ALA A 223 39.42 14.36 -37.69
CA ALA A 223 39.27 15.77 -38.03
C ALA A 223 40.27 16.18 -39.11
N TYR A 224 39.88 17.14 -39.94
CA TYR A 224 40.71 17.78 -40.95
C TYR A 224 40.63 19.30 -40.78
N GLY A 225 41.76 19.98 -40.91
CA GLY A 225 41.85 21.44 -40.86
C GLY A 225 42.70 21.98 -41.99
N PHE A 226 42.38 23.18 -42.46
CA PHE A 226 43.15 23.93 -43.45
C PHE A 226 43.45 25.35 -42.92
N GLU A 227 44.70 25.78 -43.04
CA GLU A 227 45.19 27.09 -42.62
C GLU A 227 45.68 27.86 -43.88
N TRP A 228 45.23 29.10 -44.07
CA TRP A 228 45.46 29.90 -45.28
C TRP A 228 46.32 31.13 -45.05
#